data_AF-A0A1Q6KIQ5-F1
#
_entry.id   AF-A0A1Q6KIQ5-F1
#
_cell.length_a   1.000
_cell.length_b   1.000
_cell.length_c   1.000
_cell.angle_alpha   90.00
_cell.angle_beta   90.00
_cell.angle_gamma   90.00
#
_symmetry.space_group_name_H-M   'P 1'
#
loop_
_entity.id
_entity.type
_entity.pdbx_description
1 polymer ?
#
loop_
_entity_poly.entity_id
_entity_poly.type
_entity_poly.pdbx_seq_one_letter_code
_entity_poly.pdbx_strand_id
1 'polypeptide(L)'
;MKNKLLKHIFKKIKDNNKRFLSLFCMAFLGVGFFTGIQSCGPDMLKTLDNYYDENNVYDIEIISNLGLTNNDIEELKKINDVKEVIGTYTKDTYLELDNKEFVLRIIGLNNNINKVYLSDGKLPSNNSEIVVDKLLLEENNLKINDIFFN
;
A
#
# COMPACT_ATOMS: atom_id res chain seq x y z
N MET A 1 -3.81 33.21 -46.90
CA MET A 1 -2.91 34.01 -46.03
C MET A 1 -2.44 33.27 -44.76
N LYS A 2 -3.29 32.44 -44.10
CA LYS A 2 -2.92 31.69 -42.88
C LYS A 2 -1.65 30.82 -43.00
N ASN A 3 -1.47 30.10 -44.12
CA ASN A 3 -0.29 29.23 -44.30
C ASN A 3 1.05 29.96 -44.43
N LYS A 4 1.06 31.21 -44.93
CA LYS A 4 2.30 32.00 -45.05
C LYS A 4 2.79 32.49 -43.68
N LEU A 5 1.87 32.81 -42.76
CA LEU A 5 2.17 33.21 -41.38
C LEU A 5 2.80 32.06 -40.59
N LEU A 6 2.19 30.88 -40.62
CA LEU A 6 2.72 29.68 -39.95
C LEU A 6 4.12 29.33 -40.49
N LYS A 7 4.31 29.34 -41.82
CA LYS A 7 5.63 29.11 -42.43
C LYS A 7 6.68 30.13 -41.97
N HIS A 8 6.29 31.40 -41.80
CA HIS A 8 7.17 32.43 -41.27
C HIS A 8 7.53 32.21 -39.80
N ILE A 9 6.58 31.77 -38.97
CA ILE A 9 6.80 31.46 -37.55
C ILE A 9 7.80 30.31 -37.42
N PHE A 10 7.59 29.19 -38.12
CA PHE A 10 8.51 28.05 -38.07
C PHE A 10 9.91 28.40 -38.58
N LYS A 11 10.01 29.22 -39.64
CA LYS A 11 11.29 29.72 -40.12
C LYS A 11 12.00 30.55 -39.03
N LYS A 12 11.31 31.49 -38.38
CA LYS A 12 11.87 32.29 -37.29
C LYS A 12 12.30 31.45 -36.07
N ILE A 13 11.55 30.41 -35.73
CA ILE A 13 11.91 29.46 -34.66
C ILE A 13 13.21 28.74 -35.02
N LYS A 14 13.35 28.28 -36.27
CA LYS A 14 14.58 27.63 -36.75
C LYS A 14 15.77 28.59 -36.76
N ASP A 15 15.55 29.84 -37.19
CA ASP A 15 16.60 30.87 -37.23
C ASP A 15 17.05 31.31 -35.82
N ASN A 16 16.20 31.18 -34.79
CA ASN A 16 16.50 31.53 -33.38
C ASN A 16 16.37 30.33 -32.43
N ASN A 17 16.83 29.17 -32.86
CA ASN A 17 16.61 27.89 -32.17
C ASN A 17 17.05 27.88 -30.70
N LYS A 18 18.21 28.46 -30.34
CA LYS A 18 18.74 28.48 -28.97
C LYS A 18 17.82 29.22 -27.98
N ARG A 19 17.32 30.39 -28.38
CA ARG A 19 16.43 31.22 -27.55
C ARG A 19 15.05 30.57 -27.43
N PHE A 20 14.53 30.03 -28.52
CA PHE A 20 13.26 29.31 -28.50
C PHE A 20 13.34 28.08 -27.59
N LEU A 21 14.40 27.29 -27.69
CA LEU A 21 14.59 26.10 -26.86
C LEU A 21 14.65 26.46 -25.37
N SER A 22 15.33 27.55 -25.00
CA SER A 22 15.37 28.02 -23.60
C SER A 22 13.97 28.38 -23.06
N LEU A 23 13.17 29.14 -23.82
CA LEU A 23 11.79 29.47 -23.42
C LEU A 23 10.90 28.22 -23.35
N PHE A 24 11.06 27.32 -24.32
CA PHE A 24 10.34 26.05 -24.35
C PHE A 24 10.67 25.21 -23.12
N CYS A 25 11.95 25.03 -22.78
CA CYS A 25 12.36 24.29 -21.60
C CYS A 25 11.84 24.92 -20.30
N MET A 26 11.86 26.25 -20.18
CA MET A 26 11.31 26.95 -19.01
C MET A 26 9.80 26.70 -18.86
N ALA A 27 9.04 26.83 -19.95
CA ALA A 27 7.60 26.58 -19.94
C ALA A 27 7.27 25.09 -19.71
N PHE A 28 8.01 24.18 -20.36
CA PHE A 28 7.87 22.75 -20.22
C PHE A 28 8.14 22.29 -18.79
N LEU A 29 9.19 22.83 -18.16
CA LEU A 29 9.48 22.55 -16.75
C LEU A 29 8.32 23.01 -15.86
N GLY A 30 7.86 24.26 -16.01
CA GLY A 30 6.76 24.79 -15.20
C GLY A 30 5.47 23.97 -15.33
N VAL A 31 5.06 23.67 -16.56
CA VAL A 31 3.84 22.87 -16.80
C VAL A 31 4.03 21.43 -16.36
N GLY A 32 5.17 20.81 -16.67
CA GLY A 32 5.46 19.42 -16.33
C GLY A 32 5.46 19.16 -14.81
N PHE A 33 6.06 20.05 -14.03
CA PHE A 33 6.00 19.97 -12.57
C PHE A 33 4.58 20.14 -12.04
N PHE A 34 3.85 21.14 -12.55
CA PHE A 34 2.46 21.38 -12.13
C PHE A 34 1.57 20.17 -12.42
N THR A 35 1.61 19.64 -13.65
CA THR A 35 0.83 18.46 -14.03
C THR A 35 1.27 17.22 -13.28
N GLY A 36 2.57 17.04 -13.05
CA GLY A 36 3.11 15.90 -12.31
C GLY A 36 2.54 15.84 -10.89
N ILE A 37 2.66 16.95 -10.13
CA ILE A 37 2.13 17.02 -8.76
C ILE A 37 0.61 16.85 -8.75
N GLN A 38 -0.09 17.48 -9.70
CA GLN A 38 -1.56 17.39 -9.80
C GLN A 38 -2.03 15.96 -10.06
N SER A 39 -1.29 15.17 -10.85
CA SER A 39 -1.62 13.77 -11.15
C SER A 39 -1.29 12.80 -10.01
N CYS A 40 -0.27 13.09 -9.19
CA CYS A 40 0.12 12.21 -8.09
C CYS A 40 -1.02 11.93 -7.10
N GLY A 41 -1.84 12.93 -6.76
CA GLY A 41 -2.94 12.77 -5.81
C GLY A 41 -3.99 11.75 -6.27
N PRO A 42 -4.63 11.97 -7.44
CA PRO A 42 -5.57 11.01 -8.03
C PRO A 42 -4.97 9.61 -8.22
N ASP A 43 -3.71 9.52 -8.66
CA ASP A 43 -3.05 8.24 -8.87
C ASP A 43 -2.85 7.48 -7.55
N MET A 44 -2.42 8.16 -6.49
CA MET A 44 -2.27 7.55 -5.15
C MET A 44 -3.60 7.06 -4.60
N LEU A 45 -4.67 7.85 -4.76
CA LEU A 45 -6.02 7.45 -4.34
C LEU A 45 -6.49 6.19 -5.09
N LYS A 46 -6.30 6.16 -6.41
CA LYS A 46 -6.67 5.02 -7.23
C LYS A 46 -5.86 3.77 -6.89
N THR A 47 -4.57 3.92 -6.62
CA THR A 47 -3.72 2.81 -6.16
C THR A 47 -4.18 2.28 -4.80
N LEU A 48 -4.54 3.17 -3.87
CA LEU A 48 -5.05 2.77 -2.56
C LEU A 48 -6.39 2.04 -2.67
N ASP A 49 -7.32 2.56 -3.48
CA ASP A 49 -8.63 1.99 -3.75
C ASP A 49 -8.51 0.58 -4.32
N ASN A 50 -7.70 0.42 -5.38
CA ASN A 50 -7.39 -0.89 -5.96
C ASN A 50 -6.77 -1.84 -4.92
N TYR A 51 -5.84 -1.36 -4.09
CA TYR A 51 -5.21 -2.17 -3.05
C TYR A 51 -6.21 -2.63 -1.99
N TYR A 52 -7.18 -1.79 -1.61
CA TYR A 52 -8.21 -2.15 -0.63
C TYR A 52 -9.19 -3.17 -1.20
N ASP A 53 -9.62 -2.97 -2.45
CA ASP A 53 -10.51 -3.89 -3.16
C ASP A 53 -9.86 -5.27 -3.38
N GLU A 54 -8.60 -5.31 -3.85
CA GLU A 54 -7.89 -6.58 -4.11
C GLU A 54 -7.67 -7.40 -2.83
N ASN A 55 -7.43 -6.74 -1.70
CA ASN A 55 -7.14 -7.39 -0.43
C ASN A 55 -8.37 -7.55 0.48
N ASN A 56 -9.55 -7.13 0.04
CA ASN A 56 -10.79 -7.13 0.82
C ASN A 56 -10.59 -6.54 2.23
N VAL A 57 -10.02 -5.32 2.28
CA VAL A 57 -9.76 -4.60 3.53
C VAL A 57 -11.08 -4.23 4.20
N TYR A 58 -11.15 -4.28 5.53
CA TYR A 58 -12.38 -3.90 6.24
C TYR A 58 -12.70 -2.41 6.10
N ASP A 59 -14.00 -2.10 6.15
CA ASP A 59 -14.50 -0.73 6.30
C ASP A 59 -14.56 -0.29 7.78
N ILE A 60 -14.84 -1.24 8.69
CA ILE A 60 -15.08 -0.98 10.11
C ILE A 60 -14.29 -1.95 10.98
N GLU A 61 -13.60 -1.42 11.98
CA GLU A 61 -12.93 -2.17 13.04
C GLU A 61 -13.63 -1.92 14.38
N ILE A 62 -13.96 -2.99 15.10
CA ILE A 62 -14.60 -2.92 16.42
C ILE A 62 -13.62 -3.51 17.43
N ILE A 63 -13.20 -2.69 18.40
CA ILE A 63 -12.29 -3.09 19.48
C ILE A 63 -13.02 -2.91 20.81
N SER A 64 -12.97 -3.93 21.65
CA SER A 64 -13.55 -3.92 22.99
C SER A 64 -12.47 -4.21 24.02
N ASN A 65 -12.42 -3.42 25.10
CA ASN A 65 -11.52 -3.63 26.22
C ASN A 65 -11.85 -4.90 27.04
N LEU A 66 -13.12 -5.34 27.02
CA LEU A 66 -13.59 -6.55 27.70
C LEU A 66 -13.52 -7.79 26.78
N GLY A 67 -13.06 -7.61 25.54
CA GLY A 67 -13.12 -8.63 24.50
C GLY A 67 -14.46 -8.65 23.77
N LEU A 68 -14.50 -9.40 22.68
CA LEU A 68 -15.70 -9.70 21.91
C LEU A 68 -15.90 -11.22 21.94
N THR A 69 -17.14 -11.65 22.06
CA THR A 69 -17.51 -13.06 22.08
C THR A 69 -18.01 -13.51 20.71
N ASN A 70 -18.04 -14.81 20.49
CA ASN A 70 -18.64 -15.36 19.27
C ASN A 70 -20.12 -14.98 19.13
N ASN A 71 -20.84 -14.73 20.23
CA ASN A 71 -22.21 -14.26 20.18
C ASN A 71 -22.31 -12.84 19.60
N ASP A 72 -21.36 -11.96 19.94
CA ASP A 72 -21.31 -10.61 19.39
C ASP A 72 -21.06 -10.63 17.88
N ILE A 73 -20.20 -11.52 17.41
CA ILE A 73 -19.96 -11.74 15.97
C ILE A 73 -21.24 -12.17 15.27
N GLU A 74 -21.99 -13.12 15.84
CA GLU A 74 -23.24 -13.60 15.26
C GLU A 74 -24.35 -12.55 15.26
N GLU A 75 -24.43 -11.69 16.28
CA GLU A 75 -25.37 -10.56 16.28
C GLU A 75 -25.00 -9.50 15.24
N LEU A 76 -23.71 -9.19 15.08
CA LEU A 76 -23.25 -8.24 14.06
C LEU A 76 -23.54 -8.71 12.64
N LYS A 77 -23.44 -10.02 12.36
CA LYS A 77 -23.79 -10.60 11.06
C LYS A 77 -25.27 -10.49 10.70
N LYS A 78 -26.16 -10.29 11.69
CA LYS A 78 -27.61 -10.15 11.46
C LYS A 78 -28.01 -8.72 11.07
N ILE A 79 -27.11 -7.75 11.21
CA ILE A 79 -27.39 -6.36 10.84
C ILE A 79 -27.52 -6.28 9.32
N ASN A 80 -28.61 -5.65 8.85
CA ASN A 80 -28.82 -5.43 7.42
C ASN A 80 -27.65 -4.63 6.83
N ASP A 81 -27.29 -4.95 5.57
CA ASP A 81 -26.16 -4.36 4.82
C ASP A 81 -24.75 -4.74 5.30
N VAL A 82 -24.60 -5.54 6.36
CA VAL A 82 -23.31 -6.14 6.73
C VAL A 82 -23.06 -7.37 5.88
N LYS A 83 -22.01 -7.33 5.03
CA LYS A 83 -21.64 -8.45 4.15
C LYS A 83 -20.95 -9.58 4.90
N GLU A 84 -19.99 -9.23 5.75
CA GLU A 84 -19.14 -10.20 6.44
C GLU A 84 -18.61 -9.62 7.76
N VAL A 85 -18.47 -10.47 8.78
CA VAL A 85 -17.93 -10.11 10.10
C VAL A 85 -16.93 -11.18 10.52
N ILE A 86 -15.73 -10.74 10.91
CA ILE A 86 -14.65 -11.64 11.30
C ILE A 86 -14.04 -11.18 12.60
N GLY A 87 -13.98 -12.10 13.57
CA GLY A 87 -13.20 -11.91 14.78
C GLY A 87 -11.74 -12.22 14.51
N THR A 88 -10.85 -11.30 14.86
CA THR A 88 -9.41 -11.53 14.85
C THR A 88 -8.82 -11.37 16.24
N TYR A 89 -7.68 -12.01 16.46
CA TYR A 89 -6.91 -11.88 17.69
C TYR A 89 -5.63 -11.12 17.38
N THR A 90 -5.32 -10.14 18.22
CA THR A 90 -4.06 -9.42 18.17
C THR A 90 -3.39 -9.53 19.52
N LYS A 91 -2.09 -9.85 19.53
CA LYS A 91 -1.30 -9.95 20.74
C LYS A 91 0.06 -9.32 20.54
N ASP A 92 0.41 -8.41 21.43
CA ASP A 92 1.76 -7.85 21.50
C ASP A 92 2.64 -8.81 22.33
N THR A 93 3.82 -9.15 21.82
CA THR A 93 4.80 -10.06 22.45
C THR A 93 6.21 -9.51 22.28
N TYR A 94 7.13 -10.03 23.08
CA TYR A 94 8.55 -9.76 22.93
C TYR A 94 9.21 -10.89 22.15
N LEU A 95 10.15 -10.53 21.28
CA LEU A 95 11.06 -11.44 20.61
C LEU A 95 12.49 -11.04 20.95
N GLU A 96 13.27 -11.97 21.48
CA GLU A 96 14.69 -11.76 21.74
C GLU A 96 15.52 -12.42 20.62
N LEU A 97 16.29 -11.61 19.89
CA LEU A 97 17.22 -12.05 18.86
C LEU A 97 18.58 -11.39 19.10
N ASP A 98 19.65 -12.19 19.16
CA ASP A 98 21.03 -11.70 19.33
C ASP A 98 21.21 -10.65 20.46
N ASN A 99 20.64 -10.92 21.65
CA ASN A 99 20.62 -10.01 22.81
C ASN A 99 19.94 -8.65 22.55
N LYS A 100 19.04 -8.57 21.55
CA LYS A 100 18.15 -7.43 21.33
C LYS A 100 16.71 -7.86 21.50
N GLU A 101 15.94 -7.04 22.20
CA GLU A 101 14.53 -7.26 22.45
C GLU A 101 13.69 -6.44 21.46
N PHE A 102 12.79 -7.11 20.76
CA PHE A 102 11.86 -6.52 19.79
C PHE A 102 10.43 -6.67 20.31
N VAL A 103 9.62 -5.63 20.14
CA VAL A 103 8.18 -5.73 20.39
C VAL A 103 7.51 -6.10 19.08
N LEU A 104 6.92 -7.29 19.03
CA LEU A 104 6.16 -7.79 17.90
C LEU A 104 4.67 -7.74 18.18
N ARG A 105 3.90 -7.37 17.15
CA ARG A 105 2.46 -7.55 17.14
C ARG A 105 2.11 -8.77 16.30
N ILE A 106 1.60 -9.80 16.97
CA ILE A 106 1.09 -11.00 16.31
C ILE A 106 -0.39 -10.76 15.99
N ILE A 107 -0.75 -10.95 14.72
CA ILE A 107 -2.11 -10.80 14.22
C ILE A 107 -2.57 -12.15 13.68
N GLY A 108 -3.76 -12.59 14.09
CA GLY A 108 -4.39 -13.79 13.56
C GLY A 108 -4.68 -13.63 12.06
N LEU A 109 -4.13 -14.54 11.25
CA LEU A 109 -4.40 -14.56 9.82
C LEU A 109 -5.80 -15.08 9.54
N ASN A 110 -6.39 -14.52 8.48
CA ASN A 110 -7.68 -14.88 7.97
C ASN A 110 -7.66 -14.88 6.43
N ASN A 111 -8.53 -15.68 5.83
CA ASN A 111 -8.59 -15.87 4.38
C ASN A 111 -9.62 -14.98 3.68
N ASN A 112 -10.52 -14.33 4.44
CA ASN A 112 -11.67 -13.65 3.84
C ASN A 112 -11.50 -12.12 3.80
N ILE A 113 -11.25 -11.47 4.94
CA ILE A 113 -11.06 -10.02 5.12
C ILE A 113 -9.60 -9.76 5.51
N ASN A 114 -9.03 -8.63 5.07
CA ASN A 114 -7.64 -8.24 5.27
C ASN A 114 -6.66 -9.29 4.78
N LYS A 115 -6.82 -9.71 3.53
CA LYS A 115 -5.90 -10.66 2.93
C LYS A 115 -4.52 -10.05 2.89
N VAL A 116 -3.53 -10.80 3.38
CA VAL A 116 -2.14 -10.37 3.36
C VAL A 116 -1.56 -10.53 1.96
N TYR A 117 -0.86 -9.50 1.48
CA TYR A 117 -0.12 -9.56 0.23
C TYR A 117 1.20 -10.30 0.42
N LEU A 118 1.35 -11.44 -0.26
CA LEU A 118 2.56 -12.25 -0.19
C LEU A 118 3.60 -11.73 -1.19
N SER A 119 4.72 -11.21 -0.67
CA SER A 119 5.83 -10.73 -1.52
C SER A 119 6.76 -11.85 -1.97
N ASP A 120 7.07 -12.81 -1.09
CA ASP A 120 7.92 -13.97 -1.38
C ASP A 120 7.55 -15.16 -0.46
N GLY A 121 7.86 -16.39 -0.88
CA GLY A 121 7.57 -17.60 -0.12
C GLY A 121 6.15 -18.13 -0.28
N LYS A 122 5.53 -18.55 0.84
CA LYS A 122 4.17 -19.11 0.91
C LYS A 122 3.48 -18.68 2.19
N LEU A 123 2.14 -18.60 2.15
CA LEU A 123 1.36 -18.39 3.37
C LEU A 123 1.42 -19.62 4.28
N PRO A 124 1.34 -19.42 5.62
CA PRO A 124 1.32 -20.51 6.59
C PRO A 124 0.24 -21.56 6.28
N SER A 125 0.64 -22.83 6.25
CA SER A 125 -0.27 -23.96 6.05
C SER A 125 -0.71 -24.60 7.36
N ASN A 126 0.00 -24.33 8.46
CA ASN A 126 -0.27 -24.86 9.79
C ASN A 126 -0.02 -23.79 10.87
N ASN A 127 -0.46 -24.08 12.10
CA ASN A 127 -0.35 -23.14 13.23
C ASN A 127 1.09 -22.98 13.77
N SER A 128 2.07 -23.70 13.21
CA SER A 128 3.48 -23.60 13.59
C SER A 128 4.29 -22.75 12.61
N GLU A 129 3.65 -22.25 11.56
CA GLU A 129 4.22 -21.37 10.56
C GLU A 129 3.67 -19.96 10.75
N ILE A 130 4.51 -18.96 10.47
CA ILE A 130 4.14 -17.55 10.53
C ILE A 130 4.57 -16.87 9.24
N VAL A 131 3.80 -15.86 8.85
CA VAL A 131 4.27 -14.85 7.90
C VAL A 131 4.79 -13.66 8.70
N VAL A 132 5.87 -13.06 8.24
CA VAL A 132 6.50 -11.92 8.89
C VAL A 132 6.63 -10.78 7.90
N ASP A 133 6.74 -9.56 8.42
CA ASP A 133 7.08 -8.41 7.60
C ASP A 133 8.48 -8.59 7.00
N LYS A 134 8.62 -8.18 5.73
CA LYS A 134 9.88 -8.24 5.00
C LYS A 134 10.97 -7.43 5.73
N LEU A 135 10.60 -6.30 6.31
CA LEU A 135 11.53 -5.45 7.06
C LEU A 135 12.14 -6.19 8.26
N LEU A 136 11.36 -7.02 8.96
CA LEU A 136 11.85 -7.81 10.10
C LEU A 136 12.96 -8.77 9.65
N LEU A 137 12.82 -9.37 8.47
CA LEU A 137 13.84 -10.27 7.91
C LEU A 137 15.11 -9.52 7.51
N GLU A 138 14.95 -8.42 6.77
CA GLU A 138 16.07 -7.63 6.25
C GLU A 138 16.92 -6.99 7.35
N GLU A 139 16.29 -6.43 8.39
CA GLU A 139 17.00 -5.74 9.47
C GLU A 139 17.76 -6.68 10.42
N ASN A 140 17.33 -7.94 10.49
CA ASN A 140 17.87 -8.92 11.44
C ASN A 140 18.65 -10.06 10.74
N ASN A 141 18.96 -9.92 9.44
CA ASN A 141 19.66 -10.94 8.64
C ASN A 141 19.00 -12.34 8.68
N LEU A 142 17.68 -12.38 8.84
CA LEU A 142 16.91 -13.61 8.93
C LEU A 142 16.49 -14.10 7.54
N LYS A 143 16.26 -15.40 7.40
CA LYS A 143 15.83 -16.04 6.15
C LYS A 143 14.50 -16.76 6.33
N ILE A 144 13.82 -16.96 5.20
CA ILE A 144 12.60 -17.76 5.15
C ILE A 144 12.94 -19.20 5.59
N ASN A 145 12.11 -19.76 6.48
CA ASN A 145 12.26 -21.05 7.17
C ASN A 145 13.18 -21.05 8.40
N ASP A 146 13.63 -19.90 8.89
CA ASP A 146 14.26 -19.82 10.22
C ASP A 146 13.22 -20.04 11.34
N ILE A 147 13.67 -20.57 12.48
CA ILE A 147 12.81 -20.94 13.63
C ILE A 147 13.02 -19.93 14.77
N PHE A 148 11.93 -19.34 15.26
CA PHE A 148 11.96 -18.24 16.24
C PHE A 148 11.52 -18.63 17.65
N PHE A 149 10.68 -19.65 17.78
CA PHE A 149 10.07 -20.06 19.04
C PHE A 149 10.40 -21.54 19.29
N ASN A 150 11.02 -21.82 20.43
CA ASN A 150 11.27 -23.18 20.93
C ASN A 150 10.37 -23.43 22.15
#